data_AF-A0A3B0UAI2-F1
#
_entry.id   AF-A0A3B0UAI2-F1
#
_cell.length_a   1.000
_cell.length_b   1.000
_cell.length_c   1.000
_cell.angle_alpha   90.00
_cell.angle_beta   90.00
_cell.angle_gamma   90.00
#
_symmetry.space_group_name_H-M   'P 1'
#
loop_
_entity.id
_entity.type
_entity.pdbx_description
1 polymer ?
#
loop_
_entity_poly.entity_id
_entity_poly.type
_entity_poly.pdbx_seq_one_letter_code
_entity_poly.pdbx_strand_id
1 'polypeptide(L)'
;PSLVHRNLVETPQDDNNIWALGAGGRFLLTKHTSIDAEYFYVLSKKMAANFHNSFSVGFNIETGGHVFQLYVSNSQGIIGQNFIPGSVGNWLKGDVLIGFNITRTFVLQKPKGFQK
;
A
#
# COMPACT_ATOMS: atom_id res chain seq x y z
N PRO A 1 -6.46 2.67 12.39
CA PRO A 1 -5.26 3.20 13.07
C PRO A 1 -4.12 2.18 12.96
N SER A 2 -2.87 2.64 12.93
CA SER A 2 -1.68 1.80 12.75
C SER A 2 -0.56 2.28 13.67
N LEU A 3 0.25 1.34 14.17
CA LEU A 3 1.48 1.61 14.91
C LEU A 3 2.61 0.84 14.24
N VAL A 4 3.70 1.54 13.92
CA VAL A 4 4.93 0.93 13.43
C VAL A 4 6.03 1.17 14.46
N HIS A 5 6.64 0.08 14.93
CA HIS A 5 7.81 0.14 15.79
C HIS A 5 9.08 -0.02 14.96
N ARG A 6 10.09 0.83 15.20
CA ARG A 6 11.43 0.75 14.61
C ARG A 6 12.47 0.53 15.70
N ASN A 7 13.25 -0.54 15.58
CA ASN A 7 14.39 -0.81 16.46
C ASN A 7 15.54 0.19 16.26
N LEU A 8 15.71 0.67 15.02
CA LEU A 8 16.76 1.63 14.64
C LEU A 8 16.13 2.84 13.93
N VAL A 9 16.49 4.02 14.42
CA VAL A 9 16.12 5.33 13.88
C VAL A 9 17.38 6.08 13.42
N GLU A 10 17.23 7.03 12.51
CA GLU A 10 18.36 7.77 11.92
C GLU A 10 19.02 8.70 12.92
N THR A 11 18.22 9.36 13.77
CA THR A 11 18.71 10.27 14.80
C THR A 11 18.12 9.91 16.17
N PRO A 12 18.83 10.20 17.29
CA PRO A 12 18.29 9.99 18.64
C PRO A 12 17.04 10.82 18.97
N GLN A 13 16.72 11.82 18.14
CA GLN A 13 15.55 12.67 18.31
C GLN A 13 14.29 12.07 17.66
N ASP A 14 14.44 11.09 16.77
CA ASP A 14 13.33 10.45 16.06
C ASP A 14 12.58 9.46 16.96
N ASP A 15 11.26 9.38 16.77
CA ASP A 15 10.41 8.45 17.50
C ASP A 15 10.60 7.01 17.00
N ASN A 16 10.90 6.07 17.92
CA ASN A 16 10.88 4.64 17.61
C ASN A 16 9.45 4.10 17.35
N ASN A 17 8.43 4.79 17.86
CA ASN A 17 7.03 4.40 17.75
C ASN A 17 6.28 5.42 16.89
N ILE A 18 5.84 4.98 15.72
CA ILE A 18 5.22 5.84 14.72
C ILE A 18 3.74 5.48 14.59
N TRP A 19 2.88 6.41 15.00
CA TRP A 19 1.43 6.28 14.89
C TRP A 19 0.94 6.85 13.57
N ALA A 20 -0.03 6.18 12.95
CA ALA A 20 -0.65 6.65 11.72
C ALA A 20 -2.14 6.30 11.64
N LEU A 21 -2.86 7.06 10.82
CA LEU A 21 -4.23 6.82 10.44
C LEU A 21 -4.27 6.57 8.94
N GLY A 22 -4.60 5.34 8.57
CA GLY A 22 -4.90 4.96 7.19
C GLY A 22 -6.39 5.07 6.89
N ALA A 23 -6.71 5.54 5.70
CA ALA A 23 -8.01 5.40 5.07
C ALA A 23 -7.83 4.88 3.65
N GLY A 24 -8.69 3.98 3.22
CA GLY A 24 -8.63 3.42 1.88
C GLY A 24 -10.00 3.00 1.40
N GLY A 25 -10.15 2.88 0.09
CA GLY A 25 -11.40 2.51 -0.56
C GLY A 25 -11.13 1.69 -1.80
N ARG A 26 -12.08 0.81 -2.12
CA ARG A 26 -12.10 0.03 -3.36
C ARG A 26 -13.43 0.25 -4.06
N PHE A 27 -13.37 0.57 -5.34
CA PHE A 27 -14.53 0.72 -6.19
C PHE A 27 -14.50 -0.30 -7.33
N LEU A 28 -15.55 -1.13 -7.42
CA LEU A 28 -15.72 -2.08 -8.51
C LEU A 28 -16.23 -1.33 -9.75
N LEU A 29 -15.43 -1.34 -10.83
CA LEU A 29 -15.85 -0.79 -12.12
C LEU A 29 -16.68 -1.83 -12.90
N THR A 30 -16.27 -3.10 -12.82
CA THR A 30 -16.95 -4.23 -13.42
C THR A 30 -16.86 -5.43 -12.48
N LYS A 31 -17.36 -6.60 -12.92
CA LYS A 31 -17.16 -7.87 -12.19
C LYS A 31 -15.69 -8.30 -12.11
N HIS A 32 -14.83 -7.79 -12.99
CA HIS A 32 -13.43 -8.23 -13.13
C HIS A 32 -12.42 -7.08 -13.01
N THR A 33 -12.85 -5.85 -12.76
CA THR A 33 -11.96 -4.69 -12.66
C THR A 33 -12.36 -3.79 -11.51
N SER A 34 -11.36 -3.25 -10.81
CA SER A 34 -11.61 -2.31 -9.71
C SER A 34 -10.49 -1.31 -9.55
N ILE A 35 -10.84 -0.11 -9.07
CA ILE A 35 -9.88 0.90 -8.64
C ILE A 35 -9.78 0.85 -7.12
N ASP A 36 -8.56 0.97 -6.60
CA ASP A 36 -8.28 1.15 -5.19
C ASP A 36 -7.56 2.49 -4.96
N ALA A 37 -7.80 3.08 -3.80
CA ALA A 37 -7.07 4.25 -3.35
C ALA A 37 -6.83 4.15 -1.85
N GLU A 38 -5.62 4.48 -1.41
CA GLU A 38 -5.21 4.40 -0.02
C GLU A 38 -4.40 5.64 0.37
N TYR A 39 -4.63 6.14 1.58
CA TYR A 39 -3.94 7.27 2.15
C TYR A 39 -3.58 6.99 3.60
N PHE A 40 -2.34 7.27 3.99
CA PHE A 40 -1.86 7.14 5.36
C PHE A 40 -1.33 8.46 5.87
N TYR A 41 -2.00 9.00 6.88
CA TYR A 41 -1.60 10.18 7.61
C TYR A 41 -0.79 9.82 8.84
N VAL A 42 0.45 10.31 8.93
CA VAL A 42 1.34 10.02 10.06
C VAL A 42 1.12 11.05 11.18
N LEU A 43 0.91 10.57 12.40
CA LEU A 43 0.62 11.37 13.59
C LEU A 43 1.88 11.75 14.38
N SER A 44 2.94 10.95 14.31
CA SER A 44 4.21 11.24 15.01
C SER A 44 4.87 12.48 14.43
N LYS A 45 5.30 13.39 15.31
CA LYS A 45 5.89 14.69 14.95
C LYS A 45 7.41 14.69 14.88
N LYS A 46 8.07 13.71 15.51
CA LYS A 46 9.53 13.57 15.52
C LYS A 46 9.94 12.45 14.59
N MET A 47 9.98 12.77 13.31
CA MET A 47 10.49 11.90 12.26
C MET A 47 11.49 12.68 11.43
N ALA A 48 12.36 11.97 10.71
CA ALA A 48 13.30 12.61 9.79
C ALA A 48 12.54 13.57 8.85
N ALA A 49 13.13 14.73 8.59
CA ALA A 49 12.47 15.89 7.99
C ALA A 49 11.92 15.67 6.56
N ASN A 50 12.20 14.52 5.94
CA ASN A 50 11.94 14.24 4.54
C ASN A 50 10.80 13.23 4.33
N PHE A 51 10.13 12.78 5.38
CA PHE A 51 9.01 11.85 5.21
C PHE A 51 7.69 12.59 4.94
N HIS A 52 6.94 12.04 3.99
CA HIS A 52 5.64 12.50 3.55
C HIS A 52 4.57 11.47 3.90
N ASN A 53 3.30 11.91 3.93
CA ASN A 53 2.17 10.99 4.01
C ASN A 53 2.11 10.13 2.75
N SER A 54 1.77 8.85 2.89
CA SER A 54 1.64 7.95 1.75
C SER A 54 0.28 8.11 1.11
N PHE A 55 0.27 8.25 -0.22
CA PHE A 55 -0.93 8.12 -1.04
C PHE A 55 -0.66 7.13 -2.17
N SER A 56 -1.64 6.31 -2.48
CA SER A 56 -1.57 5.28 -3.51
C SER A 56 -2.89 5.19 -4.25
N VAL A 57 -2.84 4.96 -5.57
CA VAL A 57 -4.01 4.62 -6.39
C VAL A 57 -3.65 3.42 -7.25
N GLY A 58 -4.51 2.41 -7.25
CA GLY A 58 -4.32 1.17 -7.98
C GLY A 58 -5.48 0.81 -8.90
N PHE A 59 -5.16 0.02 -9.91
CA PHE A 59 -6.09 -0.61 -10.81
C PHE A 59 -5.86 -2.11 -10.79
N ASN A 60 -6.93 -2.85 -10.57
CA ASN A 60 -6.92 -4.30 -10.47
C ASN A 60 -7.69 -4.92 -11.64
N ILE A 61 -7.14 -6.00 -12.18
CA ILE A 61 -7.77 -6.85 -13.19
C ILE A 61 -7.77 -8.28 -12.66
N GLU A 62 -8.96 -8.86 -12.53
CA GLU A 62 -9.15 -10.23 -12.09
C GLU A 62 -9.39 -11.15 -13.30
N THR A 63 -8.53 -12.15 -13.46
CA THR A 63 -8.63 -13.16 -14.51
C THR A 63 -8.62 -14.55 -13.90
N GLY A 64 -9.80 -15.15 -13.72
CA GLY A 64 -9.98 -16.60 -13.50
C GLY A 64 -9.01 -17.28 -12.52
N GLY A 65 -8.61 -16.59 -11.43
CA GLY A 65 -7.65 -17.09 -10.44
C GLY A 65 -6.35 -16.26 -10.27
N HIS A 66 -6.12 -15.26 -11.12
CA HIS A 66 -5.08 -14.24 -10.94
C HIS A 66 -5.73 -12.88 -10.71
N VAL A 67 -5.11 -12.08 -9.85
CA VAL A 67 -5.38 -10.64 -9.73
C VAL A 67 -4.09 -9.92 -10.08
N PHE A 68 -4.13 -9.18 -11.18
CA PHE A 68 -3.07 -8.27 -11.60
C PHE A 68 -3.38 -6.89 -11.05
N GLN A 69 -2.49 -6.34 -10.24
CA GLN A 69 -2.61 -4.99 -9.70
C GLN A 69 -1.47 -4.13 -10.25
N LEU A 70 -1.83 -3.01 -10.86
CA LEU A 70 -0.91 -1.93 -11.18
C LEU A 70 -1.27 -0.75 -10.29
N TYR A 71 -0.30 -0.15 -9.61
CA TYR A 71 -0.57 0.99 -8.75
C TYR A 71 0.53 2.04 -8.84
N VAL A 72 0.16 3.28 -8.51
CA VAL A 72 1.04 4.44 -8.43
C VAL A 72 1.03 4.93 -6.99
N SER A 73 2.21 5.14 -6.40
CA SER A 73 2.39 5.56 -5.02
C SER A 73 3.60 6.48 -4.86
N ASN A 74 3.60 7.38 -3.88
CA ASN A 74 4.83 8.09 -3.45
C ASN A 74 5.65 7.31 -2.41
N SER A 75 5.17 6.14 -1.98
CA SER A 75 5.91 5.21 -1.15
C SER A 75 6.80 4.29 -1.98
N GLN A 76 8.01 4.02 -1.50
CA GLN A 76 8.93 3.08 -2.15
C GLN A 76 8.59 1.61 -1.91
N GLY A 77 7.71 1.28 -0.97
CA GLY A 77 7.42 -0.12 -0.63
C GLY A 77 5.96 -0.39 -0.30
N ILE A 78 5.58 -1.65 -0.50
CA ILE A 78 4.23 -2.19 -0.27
C ILE A 78 3.95 -2.61 1.17
N ILE A 79 5.00 -2.69 2.00
CA ILE A 79 4.86 -3.07 3.41
C ILE A 79 4.67 -1.84 4.30
N GLY A 80 3.92 -1.99 5.38
CA GLY A 80 3.57 -0.89 6.30
C GLY A 80 4.78 -0.11 6.83
N GLN A 81 5.90 -0.81 7.08
CA GLN A 81 7.15 -0.17 7.50
C GLN A 81 7.74 0.78 6.45
N ASN A 82 7.43 0.58 5.17
CA ASN A 82 7.98 1.41 4.10
C ASN A 82 7.03 2.56 3.76
N PHE A 83 5.72 2.33 3.71
CA PHE A 83 4.80 3.39 3.33
C PHE A 83 4.39 4.29 4.49
N ILE A 84 4.33 3.81 5.74
CA ILE A 84 3.92 4.65 6.88
C ILE A 84 5.06 5.59 7.30
N PRO A 85 6.24 5.11 7.75
CA PRO A 85 7.33 5.99 8.18
C PRO A 85 8.42 6.23 7.13
N GLY A 86 8.26 5.74 5.89
CA GLY A 86 9.33 5.67 4.87
C GLY A 86 8.98 6.29 3.52
N SER A 87 7.84 6.97 3.39
CA SER A 87 7.44 7.61 2.13
C SER A 87 8.25 8.90 1.92
N VAL A 88 9.19 8.88 0.98
CA VAL A 88 10.06 10.03 0.66
C VAL A 88 9.60 10.81 -0.57
N GLY A 89 8.71 10.23 -1.39
CA GLY A 89 8.20 10.90 -2.58
C GLY A 89 7.19 12.00 -2.24
N ASN A 90 7.24 13.12 -2.96
CA ASN A 90 6.22 14.15 -2.93
C ASN A 90 5.30 14.07 -4.17
N TRP A 91 4.05 13.66 -3.96
CA TRP A 91 3.03 13.60 -5.01
C TRP A 91 2.84 14.91 -5.78
N LEU A 92 2.88 16.05 -5.09
CA LEU A 92 2.66 17.37 -5.70
C LEU A 92 3.82 17.80 -6.61
N LYS A 93 4.99 17.19 -6.43
CA LYS A 93 6.17 17.40 -7.28
C LYS A 93 6.30 16.34 -8.38
N GLY A 94 5.39 15.36 -8.42
CA GLY A 94 5.42 14.26 -9.38
C GLY A 94 6.36 13.12 -8.99
N ASP A 95 6.86 13.09 -7.75
CA ASP A 95 7.73 12.01 -7.27
C ASP A 95 6.88 10.77 -6.94
N VAL A 96 6.51 10.04 -7.98
CA VAL A 96 5.69 8.83 -7.90
C VAL A 96 6.44 7.62 -8.42
N LEU A 97 6.12 6.48 -7.83
CA LEU A 97 6.63 5.16 -8.18
C LEU A 97 5.47 4.33 -8.72
N ILE A 98 5.77 3.54 -9.74
CA ILE A 98 4.83 2.57 -10.29
C ILE A 98 5.20 1.21 -9.71
N GLY A 99 4.21 0.51 -9.16
CA GLY A 99 4.35 -0.82 -8.63
C GLY A 99 3.37 -1.79 -9.26
N PHE A 100 3.72 -3.07 -9.18
CA PHE A 100 2.96 -4.15 -9.78
C PHE A 100 2.95 -5.36 -8.86
N ASN A 101 1.75 -5.89 -8.60
CA ASN A 101 1.57 -7.12 -7.83
C ASN A 101 0.77 -8.14 -8.66
N ILE A 102 1.10 -9.42 -8.49
CA ILE A 102 0.29 -10.53 -8.98
C ILE A 102 -0.06 -11.40 -7.78
N THR A 103 -1.35 -11.58 -7.54
CA THR A 103 -1.86 -12.53 -6.55
C THR A 103 -2.50 -13.70 -7.28
N ARG A 104 -2.16 -14.93 -6.89
CA ARG A 104 -2.73 -16.15 -7.46
C ARG A 104 -3.27 -17.06 -6.38
N THR A 105 -4.51 -17.52 -6.56
CA THR A 105 -5.11 -18.52 -5.70
C THR A 105 -4.96 -19.91 -6.32
N PHE A 106 -4.34 -20.83 -5.59
CA PHE A 106 -4.17 -22.22 -6.02
C PHE A 106 -5.22 -23.10 -5.35
N VAL A 107 -6.05 -23.77 -6.15
CA VAL A 107 -7.04 -24.74 -5.65
C VAL A 107 -6.41 -26.13 -5.68
N LEU A 108 -6.05 -26.68 -4.51
CA LEU A 108 -5.40 -27.98 -4.38
C LEU A 108 -6.34 -29.17 -4.65
N GLN A 109 -7.64 -29.01 -4.39
CA GLN A 109 -8.67 -30.00 -4.69
C GLN A 109 -9.88 -29.31 -5.30
N LYS A 110 -10.30 -29.74 -6.50
CA LYS A 110 -11.48 -29.16 -7.16
C LYS A 110 -12.75 -29.47 -6.36
N PRO A 111 -13.55 -28.47 -5.99
CA PRO A 111 -14.83 -28.71 -5.35
C PRO A 111 -15.76 -29.46 -6.32
N LYS A 112 -16.46 -30.49 -5.82
CA LYS A 112 -17.47 -31.24 -6.57
C LYS A 112 -18.59 -30.26 -6.97
N GLY A 113 -18.65 -29.87 -8.23
CA GLY A 113 -19.63 -28.90 -8.76
C GLY A 113 -19.06 -27.97 -9.84
N PHE A 114 -17.73 -27.86 -9.96
CA PHE A 114 -17.06 -27.15 -11.06
C PHE A 114 -16.95 -28.09 -12.29
N GLN A 115 -18.08 -28.40 -12.93
CA GLN A 115 -18.10 -29.02 -14.25
C GLN A 115 -18.14 -27.90 -15.30
N LYS A 116 -17.25 -27.99 -16.30
CA LYS A 116 -17.22 -27.07 -17.45
C LYS A 116 -18.43 -27.26 -18.33
#